data_AF-A0A8S0FLU4-F1
#
_entry.id   AF-A0A8S0FLU4-F1
#
_cell.length_a   1.000
_cell.length_b   1.000
_cell.length_c   1.000
_cell.angle_alpha   90.00
_cell.angle_beta   90.00
_cell.angle_gamma   90.00
#
_symmetry.space_group_name_H-M   'P 1'
#
loop_
_entity.id
_entity.type
_entity.pdbx_description
1 polymer ?
#
loop_
_entity_poly.entity_id
_entity_poly.type
_entity_poly.pdbx_seq_one_letter_code
_entity_poly.pdbx_strand_id
1 'polypeptide(L)' 'MRGFTFDQKRQTLHLQLRAANFASFDKLRSALAADYVVQQDALQKEGDAVSGGVTLRRK' A
#
# COMPACT_ATOMS: atom_id res chain seq x y z
N MET A 1 6.74 -7.11 3.60
CA MET A 1 5.57 -7.26 2.68
C MET A 1 4.83 -8.52 3.09
N ARG A 2 3.49 -8.48 3.25
CA ARG A 2 2.68 -9.65 3.65
C ARG A 2 2.10 -10.42 2.46
N GLY A 3 1.84 -9.73 1.36
CA GLY A 3 1.35 -10.34 0.13
C GLY A 3 1.10 -9.29 -0.94
N PHE A 4 0.79 -9.74 -2.14
CA PHE A 4 0.32 -8.88 -3.22
C PHE A 4 -0.67 -9.65 -4.11
N THR A 5 -1.56 -8.90 -4.75
CA THR A 5 -2.50 -9.42 -5.74
C THR A 5 -2.51 -8.47 -6.93
N PHE A 6 -2.41 -9.01 -8.14
CA PHE A 6 -2.57 -8.24 -9.35
C PHE A 6 -3.91 -8.56 -10.00
N ASP A 7 -4.76 -7.55 -10.13
CA ASP A 7 -5.98 -7.66 -10.93
C ASP A 7 -5.64 -7.31 -12.38
N GLN A 8 -5.51 -8.33 -13.22
CA GLN A 8 -5.19 -8.18 -14.63
C GLN A 8 -6.29 -7.43 -15.41
N LYS A 9 -7.57 -7.56 -15.03
CA LYS A 9 -8.65 -6.86 -15.74
C LYS A 9 -8.61 -5.37 -15.45
N ARG A 10 -8.32 -5.00 -14.20
CA ARG A 10 -8.26 -3.61 -13.75
C ARG A 10 -6.88 -2.98 -13.87
N GLN A 11 -5.86 -3.78 -14.21
CA GLN A 11 -4.46 -3.37 -14.27
C GLN A 11 -4.00 -2.70 -12.96
N THR A 12 -4.45 -3.25 -11.82
CA THR A 12 -4.17 -2.73 -10.49
C THR A 12 -3.36 -3.73 -9.68
N LEU A 13 -2.32 -3.25 -9.01
CA LEU A 13 -1.50 -4.03 -8.08
C LEU A 13 -1.88 -3.66 -6.65
N HIS A 14 -2.48 -4.60 -5.93
CA HIS A 14 -2.76 -4.49 -4.51
C HIS A 14 -1.60 -5.07 -3.70
N LEU A 15 -1.09 -4.31 -2.75
CA LEU A 15 0.02 -4.68 -1.86
C LEU A 15 -0.49 -4.73 -0.42
N GLN A 16 -0.33 -5.86 0.25
CA GLN A 16 -0.55 -5.97 1.68
C GLN A 16 0.77 -5.81 2.42
N LEU A 17 0.81 -4.83 3.32
CA LEU A 17 2.02 -4.37 3.96
C LEU A 17 1.89 -4.38 5.47
N ARG A 18 3.04 -4.46 6.14
CA ARG A 18 3.21 -4.29 7.57
C ARG A 18 4.44 -3.40 7.77
N ALA A 19 4.31 -2.36 8.59
CA ALA A 19 5.36 -1.41 8.92
C ALA A 19 5.37 -1.12 10.42
N ALA A 20 6.42 -0.46 10.90
CA ALA A 20 6.54 -0.11 12.32
C ALA A 20 5.56 0.99 12.76
N ASN A 21 5.18 1.89 11.86
CA ASN A 21 4.29 3.01 12.16
C ASN A 21 3.55 3.50 10.90
N PHE A 22 2.57 4.38 11.11
CA PHE A 22 1.77 4.99 10.06
C PHE A 22 2.62 5.86 9.12
N ALA A 23 3.64 6.55 9.65
CA ALA A 23 4.50 7.42 8.85
C ALA A 23 5.29 6.66 7.76
N SER A 24 5.58 5.37 7.97
CA SER A 24 6.18 4.52 6.92
C SER A 24 5.25 4.36 5.71
N PHE A 25 3.93 4.30 5.91
CA PHE A 25 2.97 4.24 4.81
C PHE A 25 2.85 5.57 4.07
N ASP A 26 2.91 6.71 4.76
CA ASP A 26 2.92 8.03 4.11
C ASP A 26 4.15 8.25 3.23
N LYS A 27 5.33 7.83 3.71
CA LYS A 27 6.56 7.86 2.92
C LYS A 27 6.45 6.98 1.68
N LEU A 28 5.94 5.76 1.84
CA LEU A 28 5.73 4.82 0.73
C LEU A 28 4.76 5.41 -0.30
N ARG A 29 3.61 5.93 0.14
CA ARG A 29 2.61 6.56 -0.71
C ARG A 29 3.22 7.70 -1.51
N SER A 30 4.01 8.56 -0.86
CA SER A 30 4.65 9.71 -1.51
C SER A 30 5.67 9.27 -2.56
N ALA A 31 6.46 8.23 -2.29
CA ALA A 31 7.42 7.69 -3.25
C ALA A 31 6.72 7.07 -4.47
N LEU A 32 5.66 6.28 -4.25
CA LEU A 32 4.93 5.60 -5.33
C LEU A 32 4.05 6.56 -6.15
N ALA A 33 3.62 7.68 -5.57
CA ALA A 33 2.82 8.69 -6.26
C ALA A 33 3.56 9.40 -7.41
N ALA A 34 4.89 9.25 -7.51
CA ALA A 34 5.68 9.72 -8.64
C ALA A 34 5.20 9.08 -9.95
N ASP A 35 5.01 7.76 -9.95
CA ASP A 35 4.73 6.97 -11.16
C ASP A 35 3.33 6.34 -11.19
N TYR A 36 2.68 6.23 -10.02
CA TYR A 36 1.41 5.52 -9.88
C TYR A 36 0.32 6.41 -9.28
N VAL A 37 -0.92 6.10 -9.60
CA VAL A 37 -2.06 6.49 -8.77
C VAL A 37 -2.10 5.54 -7.58
N VAL A 38 -1.95 6.09 -6.38
CA VAL A 38 -1.86 5.33 -5.13
C VAL A 38 -3.15 5.51 -4.34
N GLN A 39 -3.84 4.41 -4.06
CA GLN A 39 -4.95 4.36 -3.13
C GLN A 39 -4.52 3.55 -1.90
N GLN A 40 -4.59 4.16 -0.72
CA GLN A 40 -4.26 3.50 0.53
C GLN A 40 -5.54 3.04 1.22
N ASP A 41 -5.58 1.78 1.64
CA ASP A 41 -6.68 1.24 2.41
C ASP A 41 -6.57 1.69 3.88
N ALA A 42 -7.59 1.39 4.69
CA ALA A 42 -7.53 1.65 6.12
C ALA A 42 -6.33 0.95 6.76
N LEU A 43 -5.52 1.72 7.49
CA LEU A 43 -4.39 1.21 8.25
C LEU A 43 -4.84 0.79 9.64
N GLN A 44 -4.42 -0.39 10.08
CA GLN A 44 -4.75 -0.95 11.38
C GLN A 44 -3.50 -1.17 12.22
N LYS A 45 -3.58 -0.87 13.52
CA LYS A 45 -2.50 -1.17 14.45
C LYS A 45 -2.62 -2.63 14.91
N GLU A 46 -1.56 -3.41 14.70
CA GLU A 46 -1.41 -4.81 15.11
C GLU A 46 -0.24 -4.92 16.10
N GLY A 47 -0.53 -4.74 17.40
CA GLY A 47 0.48 -4.69 18.46
C GLY A 47 1.43 -3.51 18.24
N ASP A 48 2.72 -3.80 18.08
CA ASP A 48 3.78 -2.80 17.85
C ASP A 48 3.96 -2.45 16.36
N ALA A 49 3.09 -2.94 15.49
CA ALA A 49 3.17 -2.69 14.06
C ALA A 49 1.86 -2.07 13.54
N VAL A 50 1.94 -1.56 12.32
CA VAL A 50 0.80 -1.10 11.53
C VAL A 50 0.72 -1.97 10.28
N SER A 51 -0.46 -2.49 9.99
CA SER A 51 -0.78 -3.24 8.78
C SER A 51 -1.76 -2.46 7.91
N GLY A 52 -1.76 -2.75 6.63
CA GLY A 52 -2.70 -2.12 5.70
C GLY A 52 -2.45 -2.54 4.25
N GLY A 53 -3.34 -2.07 3.38
CA GLY A 53 -3.27 -2.28 1.94
C GLY A 53 -2.91 -1.00 1.18
N VAL A 54 -2.21 -1.16 0.06
CA VAL A 54 -1.99 -0.09 -0.92
C VAL A 54 -2.31 -0.64 -2.30
N THR A 55 -3.26 -0.02 -3.00
CA THR A 55 -3.57 -0.29 -4.40
C THR A 55 -2.82 0.69 -5.29
N LEU A 56 -2.11 0.17 -6.27
CA LEU A 56 -1.38 0.93 -7.28
C LEU A 56 -2.04 0.73 -8.64
N ARG A 57 -2.18 1.82 -9.38
CA ARG A 57 -2.55 1.82 -10.79
C ARG A 57 -1.58 2.69 -11.57
N ARG A 58 -1.16 2.26 -12.76
CA ARG A 58 -0.35 3.12 -13.63
C ARG A 58 -1.12 4.40 -13.99
N LYS A 59 -0.39 5.51 -14.10
CA LYS A 59 -0.91 6.75 -14.67
C LYS A 59 -1.22 6.58 -16.16
#